data_AF-A0A2U1NJJ7-F1
#
_entry.id   AF-A0A2U1NJJ7-F1
#
_cell.length_a   1.000
_cell.length_b   1.000
_cell.length_c   1.000
_cell.angle_alpha   90.00
_cell.angle_beta   90.00
_cell.angle_gamma   90.00
#
_symmetry.space_group_name_H-M   'P 1'
#
loop_
_entity.id
_entity.type
_entity.pdbx_description
1 polymer ?
#
loop_
_entity_poly.entity_id
_entity_poly.type
_entity_poly.pdbx_seq_one_letter_code
_entity_poly.pdbx_strand_id
1 'polypeptide(L)'
;MIWIIGEYEERIDNADELLESFFETFPEEPAQVQLQLVTVTVKLFLKKPTEGPQQMIQVVLNNATMDTDNPDLRNRAYIYWRLLSTDPELGALPVMPVQATSQQAGHCHTKCRHGF
;
A
#
# COMPACT_ATOMS: atom_id res chain seq x y z
N MET A 1 -6.82 16.40 2.29
CA MET A 1 -8.25 16.14 2.51
C MET A 1 -8.52 14.67 2.88
N ILE A 2 -7.85 13.70 2.25
CA ILE A 2 -7.96 12.25 2.55
C ILE A 2 -7.83 11.90 4.05
N TRP A 3 -6.95 12.59 4.80
CA TRP A 3 -6.76 12.36 6.23
C TRP A 3 -8.05 12.56 7.07
N ILE A 4 -8.96 13.43 6.63
CA ILE A 4 -10.25 13.64 7.30
C ILE A 4 -11.17 12.46 7.01
N ILE A 5 -11.18 11.95 5.78
CA ILE A 5 -12.02 10.82 5.37
C ILE A 5 -11.67 9.58 6.19
N GLY A 6 -10.38 9.30 6.41
CA GLY A 6 -9.94 8.15 7.22
C GLY A 6 -9.86 8.36 8.73
N GLU A 7 -10.35 9.49 9.24
CA GLU A 7 -10.58 9.70 10.68
C GLU A 7 -12.08 9.73 11.02
N TYR A 8 -12.91 10.05 10.02
CA TYR A 8 -14.37 10.09 10.13
C TYR A 8 -15.05 9.04 9.24
N GLU A 9 -14.34 7.98 8.86
CA GLU A 9 -14.81 6.91 7.99
C GLU A 9 -16.02 6.16 8.57
N GLU A 10 -16.17 6.18 9.90
CA GLU A 10 -17.30 5.57 10.59
C GLU A 10 -18.58 6.43 10.50
N ARG A 11 -18.44 7.73 10.27
CA ARG A 11 -19.54 8.70 10.20
C ARG A 11 -19.97 9.05 8.78
N ILE A 12 -19.13 8.75 7.79
CA ILE A 12 -19.37 9.04 6.38
C ILE A 12 -19.75 7.72 5.71
N ASP A 13 -21.05 7.51 5.49
CA ASP A 13 -21.56 6.27 4.89
C ASP A 13 -21.15 6.07 3.42
N ASN A 14 -20.82 7.15 2.70
CA ASN A 14 -20.40 7.14 1.29
C ASN A 14 -18.87 7.25 1.12
N ALA A 15 -18.09 6.91 2.15
CA ALA A 15 -16.64 7.06 2.11
C ALA A 15 -15.98 6.13 1.08
N ASP A 16 -16.59 4.97 0.85
CA ASP A 16 -16.22 3.99 -0.17
C ASP A 16 -16.31 4.56 -1.59
N GLU A 17 -17.46 5.14 -1.98
CA GLU A 17 -17.67 5.75 -3.30
C GLU A 17 -16.70 6.92 -3.53
N LEU A 18 -16.46 7.74 -2.51
CA LEU A 18 -15.49 8.83 -2.58
C LEU A 18 -14.07 8.31 -2.81
N LEU A 19 -13.67 7.26 -2.09
CA LEU A 19 -12.35 6.65 -2.21
C LEU A 19 -12.15 5.97 -3.56
N GLU A 20 -13.21 5.40 -4.16
CA GLU A 20 -13.16 4.75 -5.47
C GLU A 20 -12.63 5.69 -6.57
N SER A 21 -13.13 6.94 -6.60
CA SER A 21 -12.65 7.95 -7.56
C SER A 21 -11.15 8.26 -7.42
N PHE A 22 -10.60 8.19 -6.21
CA PHE A 22 -9.17 8.39 -5.97
C PHE A 22 -8.32 7.16 -6.31
N PHE A 23 -8.93 5.96 -6.38
CA PHE A 23 -8.23 4.76 -6.83
C PHE A 23 -8.09 4.71 -8.35
N GLU A 24 -9.05 5.25 -9.10
CA GLU A 24 -8.98 5.32 -10.56
C GLU A 24 -7.77 6.16 -11.03
N THR A 25 -7.47 7.26 -10.35
CA THR A 25 -6.34 8.15 -10.66
C THR A 25 -5.12 7.94 -9.75
N PHE A 26 -5.05 6.80 -9.02
CA PHE A 26 -4.01 6.54 -8.02
C PHE A 26 -2.56 6.81 -8.47
N PRO A 27 -2.09 6.35 -9.65
CA PRO A 27 -0.70 6.59 -10.07
C PRO A 27 -0.41 8.06 -10.43
N GLU A 28 -1.45 8.83 -10.76
CA GLU A 28 -1.35 10.25 -11.12
C GLU A 28 -1.33 11.17 -9.89
N GLU A 29 -1.79 10.66 -8.74
CA GLU A 29 -1.80 11.39 -7.48
C GLU A 29 -0.39 11.58 -6.89
N PRO A 30 -0.13 12.66 -6.14
CA PRO A 30 1.16 12.86 -5.50
C PRO A 30 1.42 11.79 -4.44
N ALA A 31 2.70 11.44 -4.24
CA ALA A 31 3.11 10.38 -3.31
C ALA A 31 2.55 10.53 -1.88
N GLN A 32 2.38 11.77 -1.41
CA GLN A 32 1.77 12.02 -0.11
C GLN A 32 0.29 11.59 -0.07
N VAL A 33 -0.47 11.77 -1.14
CA VAL A 33 -1.86 11.33 -1.26
C VAL A 33 -1.94 9.81 -1.37
N GLN A 34 -1.09 9.19 -2.19
CA GLN A 34 -1.00 7.72 -2.30
C GLN A 34 -0.75 7.05 -0.94
N LEU A 35 0.19 7.60 -0.15
CA LEU A 35 0.49 7.12 1.20
C LEU A 35 -0.72 7.21 2.15
N GLN A 36 -1.49 8.30 2.04
CA GLN A 36 -2.70 8.47 2.84
C GLN A 36 -3.79 7.51 2.38
N LEU A 37 -4.00 7.33 1.08
CA LEU A 37 -4.99 6.39 0.53
C LEU A 37 -4.74 4.97 1.04
N VAL A 38 -3.51 4.46 0.94
CA VAL A 38 -3.16 3.12 1.47
C VAL A 38 -3.49 3.02 2.96
N THR A 39 -3.16 4.05 3.75
CA THR A 39 -3.39 4.04 5.20
C THR A 39 -4.88 4.10 5.55
N VAL A 40 -5.65 4.91 4.84
CA VAL A 40 -7.10 5.04 5.04
C VAL A 40 -7.82 3.74 4.66
N THR A 41 -7.45 3.10 3.55
CA THR A 41 -8.04 1.80 3.15
C THR A 41 -7.77 0.72 4.19
N VAL A 42 -6.54 0.65 4.71
CA VAL A 42 -6.18 -0.29 5.79
C VAL A 42 -7.00 -0.01 7.05
N LYS A 43 -7.11 1.26 7.47
CA LYS A 43 -7.95 1.65 8.62
C LYS A 43 -9.42 1.26 8.43
N LEU A 44 -9.99 1.56 7.27
CA LEU A 44 -11.37 1.22 6.94
C LEU A 44 -11.61 -0.29 7.02
N PHE A 45 -10.68 -1.07 6.45
CA PHE A 45 -10.74 -2.53 6.49
C PHE A 45 -10.67 -3.09 7.92
N LEU A 46 -9.79 -2.55 8.77
CA LEU A 46 -9.67 -2.96 10.18
C LEU A 46 -10.92 -2.64 11.01
N LYS A 47 -11.67 -1.59 10.64
CA LYS A 47 -12.90 -1.19 11.32
C LYS A 47 -14.11 -2.00 10.87
N LYS A 48 -14.25 -2.21 9.57
CA LYS A 48 -15.36 -2.93 8.93
C LYS A 48 -14.78 -3.86 7.87
N PRO A 49 -14.53 -5.14 8.18
CA PRO A 49 -14.05 -6.12 7.20
C PRO A 49 -15.21 -6.57 6.30
N THR A 50 -15.79 -5.65 5.54
CA THR A 50 -16.81 -5.92 4.53
C THR A 50 -16.16 -6.22 3.18
N GLU A 51 -16.91 -6.84 2.25
CA GLU A 51 -16.39 -7.26 0.94
C GLU A 51 -15.85 -6.09 0.10
N GLY A 52 -16.45 -4.89 0.20
CA GLY A 52 -16.00 -3.70 -0.52
C GLY A 52 -14.56 -3.25 -0.15
N PRO A 53 -14.29 -2.88 1.12
CA PRO A 53 -12.95 -2.57 1.62
C PRO A 53 -11.92 -3.68 1.37
N GLN A 54 -12.34 -4.94 1.37
CA GLN A 54 -11.45 -6.07 1.06
C GLN A 54 -11.02 -6.12 -0.42
N GLN A 55 -11.86 -5.69 -1.35
CA GLN A 55 -11.47 -5.54 -2.76
C GLN A 55 -10.60 -4.29 -2.93
N MET A 56 -10.98 -3.17 -2.31
CA MET A 56 -10.21 -1.92 -2.36
C MET A 56 -8.78 -2.11 -1.84
N ILE A 57 -8.59 -2.87 -0.77
CA ILE A 57 -7.25 -3.10 -0.22
C ILE A 57 -6.36 -3.93 -1.14
N GLN A 58 -6.94 -4.87 -1.90
CA GLN A 58 -6.19 -5.63 -2.91
C GLN A 58 -5.73 -4.73 -4.05
N VAL A 59 -6.65 -3.90 -4.57
CA VAL A 59 -6.35 -2.97 -5.66
C VAL A 59 -5.29 -1.96 -5.24
N VAL A 60 -5.45 -1.32 -4.07
CA VAL A 60 -4.50 -0.29 -3.62
C VAL A 60 -3.11 -0.87 -3.33
N LEU A 61 -3.02 -2.08 -2.75
CA LEU A 61 -1.74 -2.73 -2.50
C LEU A 61 -1.07 -3.18 -3.80
N ASN A 62 -1.85 -3.62 -4.80
CA ASN A 62 -1.33 -3.93 -6.13
C ASN A 62 -0.78 -2.68 -6.81
N ASN A 63 -1.57 -1.61 -6.89
CA ASN A 63 -1.14 -0.34 -7.49
C ASN A 63 0.07 0.27 -6.77
N ALA A 64 0.12 0.19 -5.43
CA ALA A 64 1.25 0.69 -4.64
C ALA A 64 2.55 -0.13 -4.80
N THR A 65 2.46 -1.39 -5.26
CA THR A 65 3.63 -2.27 -5.46
C THR A 65 4.06 -2.36 -6.91
N MET A 66 3.13 -2.25 -7.86
CA MET A 66 3.37 -2.37 -9.30
C MET A 66 3.57 -1.01 -9.97
N ASP A 67 2.70 -0.04 -9.70
CA ASP A 67 2.62 1.24 -10.42
C ASP A 67 3.24 2.42 -9.66
N THR A 68 4.08 2.15 -8.65
CA THR A 68 4.78 3.19 -7.88
C THR A 68 6.29 3.04 -7.86
N ASP A 69 6.96 4.14 -8.23
CA ASP A 69 8.41 4.32 -8.18
C ASP A 69 8.94 4.78 -6.81
N ASN A 70 8.06 5.23 -5.91
CA ASN A 70 8.44 5.66 -4.57
C ASN A 70 8.74 4.46 -3.65
N PRO A 71 10.00 4.30 -3.18
CA PRO A 71 10.38 3.18 -2.33
C PRO A 71 9.67 3.20 -0.96
N ASP A 72 9.30 4.38 -0.43
CA ASP A 72 8.59 4.49 0.86
C ASP A 72 7.18 3.91 0.77
N LEU A 73 6.43 4.25 -0.31
CA LEU A 73 5.08 3.73 -0.52
C LEU A 73 5.11 2.21 -0.65
N ARG A 74 6.02 1.69 -1.47
CA ARG A 74 6.19 0.25 -1.69
C ARG A 74 6.52 -0.47 -0.38
N ASN A 75 7.43 0.08 0.43
CA ASN A 75 7.79 -0.51 1.71
C ASN A 75 6.59 -0.53 2.69
N ARG A 76 5.80 0.55 2.76
CA ARG A 76 4.60 0.59 3.61
C ARG A 76 3.52 -0.37 3.14
N ALA A 77 3.28 -0.47 1.83
CA ALA A 77 2.34 -1.43 1.26
C ALA A 77 2.71 -2.87 1.65
N TYR A 78 3.99 -3.24 1.55
CA TYR A 78 4.45 -4.56 2.00
C TYR A 78 4.29 -4.79 3.52
N ILE A 79 4.51 -3.77 4.35
CA ILE A 79 4.30 -3.88 5.80
C ILE A 79 2.82 -4.15 6.10
N TYR A 80 1.92 -3.35 5.53
CA TYR A 80 0.48 -3.53 5.74
C TYR A 80 -0.02 -4.87 5.23
N TRP A 81 0.50 -5.31 4.10
CA TRP A 81 0.19 -6.62 3.59
C TRP A 81 0.62 -7.74 4.55
N ARG A 82 1.87 -7.73 5.02
CA ARG A 82 2.32 -8.75 5.98
C ARG A 82 1.49 -8.75 7.27
N LEU A 83 1.06 -7.58 7.72
CA LEU A 83 0.13 -7.46 8.86
C LEU A 83 -1.19 -8.21 8.55
N LEU A 84 -1.81 -7.91 7.41
CA LEU A 84 -3.10 -8.48 7.02
C LEU A 84 -3.04 -9.99 6.73
N SER A 85 -1.92 -10.48 6.19
CA SER A 85 -1.71 -11.90 5.90
C SER A 85 -1.37 -12.75 7.13
N THR A 86 -1.08 -12.14 8.29
CA THR A 86 -0.75 -12.88 9.51
C THR A 86 -2.02 -13.33 10.27
N ASP A 87 -3.14 -12.65 10.08
CA ASP A 87 -4.41 -12.95 10.77
C ASP A 87 -5.41 -13.66 9.82
N PRO A 88 -5.73 -14.94 10.04
CA PRO A 88 -6.62 -15.72 9.15
C PRO A 88 -8.09 -15.27 9.17
N GLU A 89 -8.52 -14.46 10.16
CA GLU A 89 -9.86 -13.86 10.20
C GLU A 89 -9.98 -12.58 9.35
N LEU A 90 -8.85 -11.91 9.06
CA LEU A 90 -8.79 -10.66 8.28
C LEU A 90 -8.70 -10.90 6.76
N GLY A 91 -9.21 -12.04 6.31
CA GLY A 91 -9.32 -12.37 4.90
C GLY A 91 -8.02 -12.89 4.31
N ALA A 92 -8.10 -14.08 3.72
CA ALA A 92 -7.04 -14.69 2.93
C ALA A 92 -6.75 -13.84 1.68
N LEU A 93 -6.02 -12.74 1.84
CA LEU A 93 -5.47 -12.01 0.71
C LEU A 93 -4.39 -12.90 0.10
N PRO A 94 -4.52 -13.33 -1.18
CA PRO A 94 -3.53 -14.18 -1.82
C PRO A 94 -2.19 -13.46 -1.78
N VAL A 95 -1.20 -14.13 -1.21
CA VAL A 95 0.19 -13.66 -1.14
C VAL A 95 0.74 -13.56 -2.56
N MET A 96 0.59 -12.43 -3.26
CA MET A 96 1.38 -12.17 -4.45
C MET A 96 2.86 -12.23 -4.06
N PRO A 97 3.68 -12.90 -4.88
CA PRO A 97 5.09 -13.04 -4.62
C PRO A 97 5.72 -11.65 -4.62
N VAL A 98 6.43 -11.32 -3.54
CA VAL A 98 7.31 -10.15 -3.51
C VAL A 98 8.22 -10.24 -4.73
N GLN A 99 7.99 -9.43 -5.76
CA GLN A 99 8.92 -9.35 -6.85
C GLN A 99 10.12 -8.58 -6.30
N ALA A 100 11.15 -9.34 -5.93
CA ALA A 100 12.45 -8.81 -5.54
C ALA A 100 12.91 -7.85 -6.63
N THR A 101 12.90 -6.56 -6.34
CA THR A 101 13.43 -5.53 -7.24
C THR A 101 14.94 -5.78 -7.36
N SER A 102 15.35 -6.28 -8.53
CA SER A 102 16.72 -6.66 -8.86
C SER A 102 17.67 -5.46 -9.08
N GLN A 103 17.42 -4.31 -8.44
CA GLN A 103 18.15 -3.06 -8.73
C GLN A 103 18.62 -2.33 -7.47
N GLN A 104 19.30 -3.04 -6.57
CA GLN A 104 20.32 -2.45 -5.69
C GLN A 104 21.54 -3.37 -5.57
N ALA A 105 22.12 -3.74 -6.71
CA ALA A 105 23.44 -4.37 -6.79
C ALA A 105 24.27 -3.65 -7.86
N GLY A 106 24.65 -2.40 -7.59
CA GLY A 106 25.39 -1.58 -8.57
C GLY A 106 26.36 -0.56 -7.98
N HIS A 107 26.55 -0.52 -6.66
CA HIS A 107 27.55 0.36 -6.04
C HIS A 107 28.38 -0.40 -4.98
N CYS A 108 28.90 -1.57 -5.35
CA CYS A 108 30.09 -2.08 -4.68
C CYS A 108 31.30 -1.40 -5.33
N HIS A 109 31.63 -0.23 -4.79
CA HIS A 109 32.82 0.52 -5.15
C HIS A 109 34.04 -0.38 -4.87
N THR A 110 34.64 -0.92 -5.92
CA THR A 110 35.88 -1.72 -5.91
C THR A 110 37.05 -0.87 -5.44
N LYS A 111 37.13 -0.65 -4.13
CA LYS A 111 38.37 -0.24 -3.45
C LYS A 111 38.91 -1.44 -2.68
N CYS A 112 39.39 -2.43 -3.43
CA CYS A 112 40.38 -3.39 -2.91
C CYS A 112 41.71 -2.63 -2.72
N ARG A 113 41.81 -1.90 -1.60
CA ARG A 113 43.10 -1.60 -0.96
C ARG A 113 43.55 -2.84 -0.18
N HIS A 114 44.86 -2.94 0.03
CA HIS A 114 45.66 -4.01 0.66
C HIS A 114 46.06 -5.07 -0.38
N GLY A 115 47.33 -5.30 -0.71
CA GLY A 115 48.58 -4.92 -0.06
C GLY A 115 49.53 -6.10 -0.23
N PHE A 116 50.40 -6.02 -1.25
CA PHE A 116 51.68 -6.71 -1.39
C PHE A 116 52.52 -5.89 -2.38
#